data_AF-A0AAV9CPF3-F1
#
_entry.id   AF-A0AAV9CPF3-F1
#
_cell.length_a   1.000
_cell.length_b   1.000
_cell.length_c   1.000
_cell.angle_alpha   90.00
_cell.angle_beta   90.00
_cell.angle_gamma   90.00
#
_symmetry.space_group_name_H-M   'P 1'
#
loop_
_entity.id
_entity.type
_entity.pdbx_description
1 polymer ?
#
loop_
_entity_poly.entity_id
_entity_poly.type
_entity_poly.pdbx_seq_one_letter_code
_entity_poly.pdbx_strand_id
1 'polypeptide(L)'
;MEEREPEGSHAPPPLPPPPYTLPPIRLCSEDILFVIDADVEAKAEMKNSGPRGKPITRLDSIKQAVLLFVHSKLTINPDHRFALASLTQSPAWVCYLTNLFIVAANEGKRCQAESRIFRVILFYCRSSTPPQYKWALSQKNFTLDVIYLHDKPGPENCPQRVYDALVDALDQVSEYDGYIFESGQGLSRTLFRQTCVLLSHPQQRCGQDDIDIPKPLARKSVAAEAGEVQ
;
A
#
# COMPACT_ATOMS: atom_id res chain seq x y z
N MET A 1 -18.76 -42.27 -66.62
CA MET A 1 -19.60 -41.68 -65.56
C MET A 1 -18.70 -41.60 -64.35
N GLU A 2 -18.20 -40.39 -64.06
CA GLU A 2 -17.34 -40.12 -62.92
C GLU A 2 -18.16 -39.20 -62.02
N GLU A 3 -18.58 -39.73 -60.86
CA GLU A 3 -19.41 -39.00 -59.90
C GLU A 3 -18.54 -37.95 -59.20
N ARG A 4 -18.91 -36.67 -59.32
CA ARG A 4 -18.33 -35.58 -58.51
C ARG A 4 -19.01 -35.56 -57.15
N GLU A 5 -18.22 -35.68 -56.09
CA GLU A 5 -18.67 -35.44 -54.73
C GLU A 5 -19.13 -33.99 -54.51
N PRO A 6 -20.10 -33.74 -53.60
CA PRO A 6 -20.61 -32.41 -53.34
C PRO A 6 -19.61 -31.60 -52.52
N GLU A 7 -19.30 -30.38 -52.98
CA GLU A 7 -18.46 -29.43 -52.26
C GLU A 7 -19.04 -29.14 -50.86
N GLY A 8 -18.24 -29.43 -49.83
CA GLY A 8 -18.61 -29.20 -48.44
C GLY A 8 -18.88 -27.71 -48.18
N SER A 9 -20.02 -27.41 -47.57
CA SER A 9 -20.38 -26.06 -47.14
C SER A 9 -19.40 -25.58 -46.06
N HIS A 10 -18.41 -24.77 -46.46
CA HIS A 10 -17.56 -24.07 -45.50
C HIS A 10 -18.41 -23.10 -44.68
N ALA A 11 -18.64 -23.42 -43.41
CA ALA A 11 -19.21 -22.48 -42.46
C ALA A 11 -18.29 -21.24 -42.36
N PRO A 12 -18.85 -20.02 -42.35
CA PRO A 12 -18.03 -18.81 -42.22
C PRO A 12 -17.23 -18.86 -40.91
N PRO A 13 -16.00 -18.31 -40.92
CA PRO A 13 -15.17 -18.29 -39.72
C PRO A 13 -15.89 -17.55 -38.59
N PRO A 14 -15.74 -18.01 -37.32
CA PRO A 14 -16.35 -17.34 -36.19
C PRO A 14 -15.86 -15.89 -36.11
N LEU A 15 -16.80 -14.98 -35.87
CA LEU A 15 -16.48 -13.56 -35.70
C LEU A 15 -15.48 -13.40 -34.54
N PRO A 16 -14.50 -12.50 -34.67
CA PRO A 16 -13.56 -12.23 -33.60
C PRO A 16 -14.32 -11.77 -32.35
N PRO A 17 -13.87 -12.17 -31.15
CA PRO A 17 -14.50 -11.73 -29.92
C PRO A 17 -14.49 -10.19 -29.85
N PRO A 18 -15.55 -9.58 -29.29
CA PRO A 18 -15.59 -8.14 -29.14
C PRO A 18 -14.39 -7.66 -28.31
N PRO A 19 -13.88 -6.43 -28.56
CA PRO A 19 -12.82 -5.86 -27.76
C PRO A 19 -13.18 -5.89 -26.28
N TYR A 20 -12.26 -6.35 -25.45
CA TYR A 20 -12.42 -6.30 -24.00
C TYR A 20 -12.70 -4.85 -23.57
N THR A 21 -13.87 -4.62 -22.99
CA THR A 21 -14.30 -3.30 -22.52
C THR A 21 -14.69 -3.42 -21.07
N LEU A 22 -14.04 -2.65 -20.20
CA LEU A 22 -14.39 -2.58 -18.78
C LEU A 22 -15.67 -1.75 -18.61
N PRO A 23 -16.66 -2.22 -17.82
CA PRO A 23 -17.80 -1.39 -17.48
C PRO A 23 -17.32 -0.16 -16.69
N PRO A 24 -17.83 1.05 -16.97
CA PRO A 24 -17.45 2.24 -16.23
C PRO A 24 -17.90 2.11 -14.77
N ILE A 25 -16.96 2.23 -13.84
CA ILE A 25 -17.21 2.28 -12.41
C ILE A 25 -16.91 3.69 -11.91
N ARG A 26 -17.83 4.26 -11.12
CA ARG A 26 -17.54 5.47 -10.35
C ARG A 26 -16.93 5.06 -9.03
N LEU A 27 -15.71 5.51 -8.79
CA LEU A 27 -15.03 5.34 -7.51
C LEU A 27 -15.40 6.47 -6.58
N CYS A 28 -15.61 6.14 -5.32
CA CYS A 28 -15.77 7.14 -4.28
C CYS A 28 -14.46 7.93 -4.09
N SER A 29 -14.57 9.19 -3.71
CA SER A 29 -13.41 9.94 -3.25
C SER A 29 -13.02 9.48 -1.85
N GLU A 30 -11.72 9.37 -1.59
CA GLU A 30 -11.15 8.97 -0.29
C GLU A 30 -10.86 10.17 0.62
N ASP A 31 -11.14 10.03 1.91
CA ASP A 31 -10.55 10.80 3.02
C ASP A 31 -9.47 9.92 3.67
N ILE A 32 -8.21 10.33 3.54
CA ILE A 32 -7.04 9.52 3.90
C ILE A 32 -6.33 10.12 5.12
N LEU A 33 -6.30 9.38 6.22
CA LEU A 33 -5.55 9.71 7.43
C LEU A 33 -4.20 8.99 7.42
N PHE A 34 -3.11 9.75 7.32
CA PHE A 34 -1.77 9.23 7.58
C PHE A 34 -1.49 9.24 9.07
N VAL A 35 -1.11 8.10 9.63
CA VAL A 35 -0.73 7.96 11.03
C VAL A 35 0.73 7.57 11.09
N ILE A 36 1.57 8.40 11.68
CA ILE A 36 3.02 8.16 11.78
C ILE A 36 3.39 7.84 13.22
N ASP A 37 3.95 6.65 13.46
CA ASP A 37 4.63 6.35 14.71
C ASP A 37 5.94 7.15 14.78
N ALA A 38 5.94 8.17 15.63
CA ALA A 38 7.01 9.15 15.77
C ALA A 38 7.91 8.85 16.99
N ASP A 39 7.97 7.59 17.41
CA ASP A 39 8.83 7.16 18.51
C ASP A 39 10.33 7.18 18.16
N VAL A 40 11.20 6.91 19.13
CA VAL A 40 12.65 6.95 18.96
C VAL A 40 13.16 6.11 17.77
N GLU A 41 12.54 4.96 17.50
CA GLU A 41 12.88 4.08 16.38
C GLU A 41 12.60 4.72 15.00
N ALA A 42 11.71 5.71 14.89
CA ALA A 42 11.49 6.45 13.66
C ALA A 42 12.68 7.37 13.31
N LYS A 43 13.56 7.66 14.28
CA LYS A 43 14.78 8.44 14.08
C LYS A 43 15.98 7.59 13.64
N ALA A 44 15.82 6.27 13.56
CA ALA A 44 16.88 5.39 13.08
C ALA A 44 17.30 5.76 11.65
N GLU A 45 18.60 5.75 11.40
CA GLU A 45 19.15 6.01 10.07
C GLU A 45 18.84 4.85 9.12
N MET A 46 18.60 5.21 7.87
CA MET A 46 18.41 4.25 6.79
C MET A 46 19.72 4.01 6.06
N LYS A 47 19.85 2.86 5.38
CA LYS A 47 21.09 2.43 4.73
C LYS A 47 21.53 3.29 3.55
N ASN A 48 20.64 4.12 3.00
CA ASN A 48 20.96 4.99 1.88
C ASN A 48 21.18 6.41 2.37
N SER A 49 22.18 7.10 1.82
CA SER A 49 22.34 8.53 2.05
C SER A 49 21.29 9.33 1.26
N GLY A 50 20.72 10.34 1.89
CA GLY A 50 19.87 11.34 1.26
C GLY A 50 20.65 12.30 0.34
N PRO A 51 19.98 13.34 -0.19
CA PRO A 51 20.60 14.30 -1.09
C PRO A 51 21.90 14.88 -0.51
N ARG A 52 22.98 14.85 -1.30
CA ARG A 52 24.34 15.30 -0.91
C ARG A 52 25.02 14.44 0.16
N GLY A 53 24.67 13.15 0.25
CA GLY A 53 25.37 12.20 1.12
C GLY A 53 24.97 12.31 2.61
N LYS A 54 23.97 13.13 2.96
CA LYS A 54 23.52 13.26 4.35
C LYS A 54 22.79 11.98 4.80
N PRO A 55 22.99 11.49 6.03
CA PRO A 55 22.15 10.45 6.59
C PRO A 55 20.66 10.86 6.52
N ILE A 56 19.79 9.90 6.23
CA ILE A 56 18.34 10.10 6.19
C ILE A 56 17.69 9.15 7.19
N THR A 57 16.80 9.67 8.02
CA THR A 57 16.08 8.85 9.00
C THR A 57 14.88 8.16 8.36
N ARG A 58 14.30 7.16 9.05
CA ARG A 58 13.00 6.58 8.67
C ARG A 58 11.93 7.67 8.59
N LEU A 59 11.86 8.55 9.59
CA LEU A 59 10.90 9.66 9.64
C LEU A 59 11.07 10.63 8.45
N ASP A 60 12.31 10.98 8.08
CA ASP A 60 12.54 11.83 6.91
C ASP A 60 12.07 11.17 5.62
N SER A 61 12.25 9.86 5.52
CA SER A 61 11.83 9.09 4.35
C SER A 61 10.31 8.91 4.29
N ILE A 62 9.66 8.71 5.43
CA ILE A 62 8.19 8.70 5.55
C ILE A 62 7.63 10.05 5.08
N LYS A 63 8.20 11.18 5.51
CA LYS A 63 7.77 12.52 5.05
C LYS A 63 7.83 12.64 3.52
N GLN A 64 8.94 12.21 2.91
CA GLN A 64 9.07 12.23 1.45
C GLN A 64 8.07 11.28 0.76
N ALA A 65 7.83 10.10 1.34
CA ALA A 65 6.89 9.13 0.80
C ALA A 65 5.44 9.65 0.86
N VAL A 66 5.04 10.26 1.98
CA VAL A 66 3.72 10.90 2.13
C VAL A 66 3.54 12.05 1.15
N LEU A 67 4.55 12.90 0.97
CA LEU A 67 4.48 13.99 -0.02
C LEU A 67 4.29 13.45 -1.44
N LEU A 68 5.09 12.45 -1.85
CA LEU A 68 4.95 11.79 -3.14
C LEU A 68 3.55 11.19 -3.30
N PHE A 69 3.04 10.53 -2.26
CA PHE A 69 1.71 9.93 -2.26
C PHE A 69 0.64 10.99 -2.49
N VAL A 70 0.60 12.04 -1.67
CA VAL A 70 -0.43 13.09 -1.72
C VAL A 70 -0.46 13.75 -3.09
N HIS A 71 0.71 14.14 -3.62
CA HIS A 71 0.79 14.73 -4.95
C HIS A 71 0.29 13.80 -6.05
N SER A 72 0.69 12.52 -6.00
CA SER A 72 0.25 11.54 -7.00
C SER A 72 -1.24 11.26 -6.91
N LYS A 73 -1.78 11.17 -5.69
CA LYS A 73 -3.19 10.86 -5.44
C LYS A 73 -4.12 12.01 -5.81
N LEU A 74 -3.72 13.26 -5.55
CA LEU A 74 -4.43 14.46 -6.03
C LEU A 74 -4.39 14.59 -7.55
N THR A 75 -3.32 14.14 -8.20
CA THR A 75 -3.23 14.10 -9.66
C THR A 75 -4.22 13.08 -10.26
N ILE A 76 -4.47 11.96 -9.57
CA ILE A 76 -5.45 10.95 -9.97
C ILE A 76 -6.88 11.48 -9.79
N ASN A 77 -7.18 12.08 -8.64
CA ASN A 77 -8.47 12.70 -8.35
C ASN A 77 -8.30 13.85 -7.33
N PRO A 78 -8.61 15.11 -7.71
CA PRO A 78 -8.42 16.26 -6.83
C PRO A 78 -9.40 16.31 -5.65
N ASP A 79 -10.48 15.51 -5.66
CA ASP A 79 -11.48 15.47 -4.59
C ASP A 79 -11.02 14.63 -3.38
N HIS A 80 -9.86 13.97 -3.44
CA HIS A 80 -9.27 13.29 -2.29
C HIS A 80 -8.88 14.28 -1.19
N ARG A 81 -9.15 13.92 0.07
CA ARG A 81 -8.79 14.73 1.25
C ARG A 81 -7.77 13.99 2.09
N PHE A 82 -6.92 14.73 2.79
CA PHE A 82 -5.82 14.17 3.56
C PHE A 82 -5.74 14.79 4.95
N ALA A 83 -5.41 13.96 5.93
CA ALA A 83 -5.09 14.37 7.29
C ALA A 83 -3.82 13.66 7.77
N LEU A 84 -3.17 14.22 8.78
CA LEU A 84 -1.96 13.67 9.39
C LEU A 84 -2.14 13.59 10.90
N ALA A 85 -1.78 12.46 11.49
CA ALA A 85 -1.70 12.24 12.93
C ALA A 85 -0.37 11.54 13.28
N SER A 86 0.05 11.67 14.52
CA SER A 86 1.24 11.00 15.05
C SER A 86 0.91 10.12 16.24
N LEU A 87 1.48 8.92 16.30
CA LEU A 87 1.57 8.15 17.54
C LEU A 87 2.86 8.55 18.24
N THR A 88 2.74 9.15 19.41
CA THR A 88 3.90 9.48 20.25
C THR A 88 4.00 8.50 21.41
N GLN A 89 5.12 8.55 22.13
CA GLN A 89 5.29 7.81 23.37
C GLN A 89 4.17 8.22 24.33
N SER A 90 3.46 7.25 24.90
CA SER A 90 2.75 7.51 26.15
C SER A 90 3.17 6.45 27.18
N PRO A 91 2.71 6.54 28.42
CA PRO A 91 3.00 5.53 29.43
C PRO A 91 2.60 4.13 28.95
N ALA A 92 3.32 3.10 29.39
CA ALA A 92 3.19 1.70 28.94
C ALA A 92 1.79 1.05 29.07
N TRP A 93 0.78 1.77 29.58
CA TRP A 93 -0.59 1.32 29.84
C TRP A 93 -1.65 1.85 28.85
N VAL A 94 -1.28 2.62 27.83
CA VAL A 94 -2.25 3.16 26.85
C VAL A 94 -2.39 2.23 25.64
N CYS A 95 -3.63 1.83 25.34
CA CYS A 95 -3.98 1.13 24.10
C CYS A 95 -4.00 2.14 22.93
N TYR A 96 -2.83 2.48 22.39
CA TYR A 96 -2.66 3.55 21.39
C TYR A 96 -3.56 3.41 20.17
N LEU A 97 -3.75 2.18 19.68
CA LEU A 97 -4.57 1.95 18.50
C LEU A 97 -6.08 1.97 18.82
N THR A 98 -6.51 1.77 20.08
CA THR A 98 -7.93 1.87 20.45
C THR A 98 -8.50 3.26 20.11
N ASN A 99 -7.82 4.31 20.56
CA ASN A 99 -8.29 5.68 20.32
C ASN A 99 -8.24 6.03 18.83
N LEU A 100 -7.19 5.57 18.13
CA LEU A 100 -7.11 5.72 16.68
C LEU A 100 -8.31 5.06 15.99
N PHE A 101 -8.64 3.82 16.35
CA PHE A 101 -9.74 3.08 15.72
C PHE A 101 -11.11 3.68 16.05
N ILE A 102 -11.30 4.21 17.27
CA ILE A 102 -12.53 4.94 17.62
C ILE A 102 -12.69 6.18 16.74
N VAL A 103 -11.63 6.98 16.60
CA VAL A 103 -11.65 8.16 15.72
C VAL A 103 -11.89 7.74 14.27
N ALA A 104 -11.17 6.72 13.79
CA ALA A 104 -11.29 6.23 12.42
C ALA A 104 -12.69 5.71 12.10
N ALA A 105 -13.33 4.98 13.02
CA ALA A 105 -14.70 4.52 12.79
C ALA A 105 -15.73 5.65 12.82
N ASN A 106 -15.54 6.68 13.66
CA ASN A 106 -16.41 7.84 13.65
C ASN A 106 -16.27 8.63 12.34
N GLU A 107 -15.05 8.86 11.88
CA GLU A 107 -14.79 9.50 10.58
C GLU A 107 -15.26 8.63 9.41
N GLY A 108 -15.14 7.30 9.51
CA GLY A 108 -15.70 6.35 8.55
C GLY A 108 -17.21 6.51 8.37
N LYS A 109 -17.97 6.62 9.48
CA LYS A 109 -19.43 6.86 9.41
C LYS A 109 -19.75 8.18 8.72
N ARG A 110 -18.99 9.24 9.03
CA ARG A 110 -19.16 10.56 8.42
C ARG A 110 -18.86 10.51 6.91
N CYS A 111 -17.78 9.85 6.51
CA CYS A 111 -17.41 9.69 5.11
C CYS A 111 -18.47 8.90 4.33
N GLN A 112 -19.00 7.81 4.89
CA GLN A 112 -20.07 7.04 4.28
C GLN A 112 -21.33 7.89 4.04
N ALA A 113 -21.70 8.76 4.97
CA ALA A 113 -22.82 9.69 4.79
C ALA A 113 -22.59 10.71 3.65
N GLU A 114 -21.33 11.01 3.33
CA GLU A 114 -20.92 11.86 2.20
C GLU A 114 -20.65 11.08 0.90
N SER A 115 -20.93 9.76 0.86
CA SER A 115 -20.56 8.86 -0.26
C SER A 115 -19.05 8.80 -0.54
N ARG A 116 -18.25 8.80 0.52
CA ARG A 116 -16.79 8.79 0.52
C ARG A 116 -16.25 7.60 1.31
N ILE A 117 -15.00 7.23 1.04
CA ILE A 117 -14.30 6.17 1.76
C ILE A 117 -13.36 6.80 2.78
N PHE A 118 -13.33 6.25 3.99
CA PHE A 118 -12.30 6.60 4.96
C PHE A 118 -11.19 5.56 4.96
N ARG A 119 -9.95 6.01 4.90
CA ARG A 119 -8.77 5.15 4.83
C ARG A 119 -7.70 5.63 5.81
N VAL A 120 -7.12 4.71 6.55
CA VAL A 120 -6.00 4.95 7.46
C VAL A 120 -4.76 4.30 6.88
N ILE A 121 -3.67 5.06 6.72
CA ILE A 121 -2.36 4.53 6.35
C ILE A 121 -1.41 4.72 7.54
N LEU A 122 -1.11 3.63 8.24
CA LEU A 122 -0.27 3.60 9.43
C LEU A 122 1.19 3.28 9.06
N PHE A 123 2.10 4.19 9.36
CA PHE A 123 3.54 3.94 9.39
C PHE A 123 3.95 3.57 10.81
N TYR A 124 4.20 2.29 11.08
CA TYR A 124 4.57 1.78 12.40
C TYR A 124 6.09 1.56 12.48
N CYS A 125 6.74 2.02 13.56
CA CYS A 125 8.20 1.99 13.69
C CYS A 125 8.72 1.27 14.94
N ARG A 126 7.89 1.07 15.97
CA ARG A 126 8.30 0.31 17.17
C ARG A 126 8.48 -1.17 16.86
N SER A 127 9.61 -1.74 17.23
CA SER A 127 9.91 -3.16 17.01
C SER A 127 9.95 -3.99 18.27
N SER A 128 9.99 -3.35 19.44
CA SER A 128 10.02 -4.01 20.76
C SER A 128 8.65 -4.20 21.41
N THR A 129 7.64 -3.45 20.96
CA THR A 129 6.33 -3.38 21.62
C THR A 129 5.21 -3.60 20.60
N PRO A 130 4.48 -4.72 20.67
CA PRO A 130 3.30 -4.92 19.82
C PRO A 130 2.24 -3.85 20.09
N PRO A 131 1.54 -3.36 19.05
CA PRO A 131 0.44 -2.43 19.24
C PRO A 131 -0.68 -3.08 20.05
N GLN A 132 -1.20 -2.36 21.04
CA GLN A 132 -2.35 -2.80 21.83
C GLN A 132 -3.61 -2.03 21.44
N TYR A 133 -4.72 -2.76 21.32
CA TYR A 133 -6.04 -2.19 21.12
C TYR A 133 -7.13 -3.04 21.76
N LYS A 134 -8.30 -2.44 21.97
CA LYS A 134 -9.55 -3.11 22.35
C LYS A 134 -10.60 -2.68 21.36
N TRP A 135 -11.02 -3.59 20.48
CA TRP A 135 -12.01 -3.31 19.44
C TRP A 135 -13.33 -4.04 19.71
N ALA A 136 -14.20 -3.43 20.52
CA ALA A 136 -15.50 -4.01 20.85
C ALA A 136 -16.61 -3.69 19.84
N LEU A 137 -16.37 -2.74 18.93
CA LEU A 137 -17.42 -2.20 18.06
C LEU A 137 -17.74 -3.11 16.87
N SER A 138 -16.86 -4.06 16.51
CA SER A 138 -16.99 -4.97 15.35
C SER A 138 -17.42 -4.27 14.04
N GLN A 139 -17.17 -2.95 13.93
CA GLN A 139 -17.52 -2.13 12.78
C GLN A 139 -16.34 -2.11 11.82
N LYS A 140 -16.63 -2.33 10.54
CA LYS A 140 -15.67 -2.30 9.42
C LYS A 140 -16.15 -1.27 8.41
N ASN A 141 -15.91 0.00 8.71
CA ASN A 141 -16.39 1.15 7.92
C ASN A 141 -15.26 2.11 7.51
N PHE A 142 -14.02 1.65 7.67
CA PHE A 142 -12.83 2.27 7.14
C PHE A 142 -11.84 1.17 6.74
N THR A 143 -10.82 1.50 5.97
CA THR A 143 -9.76 0.54 5.60
C THR A 143 -8.45 0.92 6.27
N LEU A 144 -7.75 -0.04 6.87
CA LEU A 144 -6.42 0.15 7.43
C LEU A 144 -5.37 -0.45 6.49
N ASP A 145 -4.38 0.35 6.11
CA ASP A 145 -3.14 -0.14 5.52
C ASP A 145 -1.97 0.15 6.47
N VAL A 146 -0.96 -0.70 6.45
CA VAL A 146 0.20 -0.63 7.34
C VAL A 146 1.49 -0.70 6.54
N ILE A 147 2.43 0.19 6.86
CA ILE A 147 3.84 0.06 6.51
C ILE A 147 4.61 -0.07 7.82
N TYR A 148 5.14 -1.26 8.08
CA TYR A 148 5.92 -1.59 9.26
C TYR A 148 7.42 -1.51 8.96
N LEU A 149 8.10 -0.57 9.60
CA LEU A 149 9.54 -0.34 9.47
C LEU A 149 10.23 -0.72 10.78
N HIS A 150 11.26 -1.57 10.71
CA HIS A 150 12.00 -1.98 11.90
C HIS A 150 13.45 -2.32 11.56
N ASP A 151 14.26 -2.56 12.59
CA ASP A 151 15.55 -3.21 12.42
C ASP A 151 15.41 -4.73 12.43
N LYS A 152 16.45 -5.42 11.96
CA LYS A 152 16.48 -6.88 12.02
C LYS A 152 16.24 -7.37 13.47
N PRO A 153 15.65 -8.58 13.62
CA PRO A 153 15.47 -9.18 14.93
C PRO A 153 16.79 -9.24 15.72
N GLY A 154 16.73 -8.86 16.99
CA GLY A 154 17.82 -8.88 17.96
C GLY A 154 17.27 -9.04 19.39
N PRO A 155 18.13 -9.05 20.41
CA PRO A 155 17.71 -9.33 21.79
C PRO A 155 16.71 -8.33 22.37
N GLU A 156 16.75 -7.08 21.88
CA GLU A 156 15.97 -5.95 22.41
C GLU A 156 14.66 -5.69 21.64
N ASN A 157 14.35 -6.49 20.62
CA ASN A 157 13.13 -6.31 19.82
C ASN A 157 12.42 -7.64 19.49
N CYS A 158 11.17 -7.53 19.03
CA CYS A 158 10.32 -8.67 18.67
C CYS A 158 9.47 -8.41 17.42
N PRO A 159 10.09 -8.09 16.26
CA PRO A 159 9.36 -7.62 15.08
C PRO A 159 8.31 -8.60 14.55
N GLN A 160 8.52 -9.91 14.68
CA GLN A 160 7.49 -10.90 14.32
C GLN A 160 6.21 -10.73 15.14
N ARG A 161 6.34 -10.60 16.47
CA ARG A 161 5.18 -10.39 17.36
C ARG A 161 4.46 -9.07 17.08
N VAL A 162 5.21 -8.06 16.65
CA VAL A 162 4.64 -6.78 16.23
C VAL A 162 3.89 -6.93 14.91
N TYR A 163 4.48 -7.60 13.93
CA TYR A 163 3.86 -7.87 12.64
C TYR A 163 2.55 -8.65 12.80
N ASP A 164 2.57 -9.74 13.57
CA ASP A 164 1.37 -10.56 13.82
C ASP A 164 0.24 -9.72 14.44
N ALA A 165 0.57 -8.87 15.42
CA ALA A 165 -0.42 -7.98 16.05
C ALA A 165 -0.96 -6.90 15.09
N LEU A 166 -0.16 -6.43 14.13
CA LEU A 166 -0.60 -5.50 13.09
C LEU A 166 -1.52 -6.20 12.06
N VAL A 167 -1.21 -7.43 11.68
CA VAL A 167 -2.08 -8.27 10.82
C VAL A 167 -3.43 -8.48 11.50
N ASP A 168 -3.43 -8.90 12.77
CA ASP A 168 -4.65 -9.10 13.56
C ASP A 168 -5.49 -7.81 13.63
N ALA A 169 -4.84 -6.66 13.85
CA ALA A 169 -5.52 -5.37 13.87
C ALA A 169 -6.16 -5.02 12.52
N LEU A 170 -5.42 -5.25 11.43
CA LEU A 170 -5.88 -4.98 10.08
C LEU A 170 -7.10 -5.81 9.70
N ASP A 171 -7.09 -7.11 10.01
CA ASP A 171 -8.21 -8.02 9.76
C ASP A 171 -9.46 -7.62 10.56
N GLN A 172 -9.29 -7.18 11.80
CA GLN A 172 -10.43 -6.83 12.66
C GLN A 172 -11.17 -5.55 12.23
N VAL A 173 -10.47 -4.55 11.67
CA VAL A 173 -11.05 -3.21 11.46
C VAL A 173 -11.36 -2.85 10.01
N SER A 174 -10.74 -3.52 9.03
CA SER A 174 -10.79 -3.06 7.64
C SER A 174 -12.07 -3.49 6.91
N GLU A 175 -12.72 -2.52 6.24
CA GLU A 175 -13.86 -2.72 5.33
C GLU A 175 -13.47 -3.43 4.04
N TYR A 176 -12.42 -2.94 3.38
CA TYR A 176 -11.79 -3.58 2.23
C TYR A 176 -10.51 -4.32 2.67
N ASP A 177 -10.01 -5.23 1.83
CA ASP A 177 -8.74 -5.92 2.10
C ASP A 177 -7.63 -4.89 2.34
N GLY A 178 -7.07 -4.89 3.56
CA GLY A 178 -6.04 -3.95 3.99
C GLY A 178 -4.66 -4.49 3.67
N TYR A 179 -3.78 -3.63 3.18
CA TYR A 179 -2.42 -4.05 2.83
C TYR A 179 -1.45 -3.81 3.98
N ILE A 180 -0.56 -4.77 4.22
CA ILE A 180 0.55 -4.67 5.16
C ILE A 180 1.88 -4.92 4.48
N PHE A 181 2.81 -3.98 4.62
CA PHE A 181 4.16 -4.09 4.09
C PHE A 181 5.20 -3.99 5.20
N GLU A 182 6.13 -4.95 5.26
CA GLU A 182 7.27 -4.93 6.19
C GLU A 182 8.55 -4.48 5.48
N SER A 183 9.43 -3.76 6.19
CA SER A 183 10.82 -3.55 5.76
C SER A 183 11.79 -3.49 6.94
N GLY A 184 12.50 -4.61 7.17
CA GLY A 184 13.63 -4.71 8.11
C GLY A 184 15.01 -4.25 7.59
N GLN A 185 15.09 -3.78 6.33
CA GLN A 185 16.38 -3.51 5.66
C GLN A 185 16.80 -2.03 5.69
N GLY A 186 15.91 -1.12 6.07
CA GLY A 186 16.19 0.32 6.08
C GLY A 186 16.53 0.90 4.70
N LEU A 187 15.92 0.42 3.61
CA LEU A 187 16.11 0.97 2.27
C LEU A 187 14.96 1.93 1.92
N SER A 188 15.26 3.21 1.68
CA SER A 188 14.26 4.23 1.31
C SER A 188 13.47 3.83 0.08
N ARG A 189 14.14 3.25 -0.91
CA ARG A 189 13.54 2.77 -2.16
C ARG A 189 12.43 1.73 -1.91
N THR A 190 12.58 0.88 -0.91
CA THR A 190 11.58 -0.13 -0.55
C THR A 190 10.33 0.55 0.00
N LEU A 191 10.50 1.50 0.93
CA LEU A 191 9.41 2.33 1.46
C LEU A 191 8.67 3.05 0.33
N PHE A 192 9.37 3.75 -0.56
CA PHE A 192 8.74 4.44 -1.69
C PHE A 192 7.95 3.49 -2.59
N ARG A 193 8.51 2.32 -2.91
CA ARG A 193 7.80 1.32 -3.72
C ARG A 193 6.51 0.87 -3.03
N GLN A 194 6.57 0.54 -1.74
CA GLN A 194 5.41 0.11 -0.95
C GLN A 194 4.35 1.22 -0.87
N THR A 195 4.76 2.46 -0.62
CA THR A 195 3.85 3.63 -0.64
C THR A 195 3.21 3.84 -2.01
N CYS A 196 3.93 3.63 -3.11
CA CYS A 196 3.35 3.70 -4.45
C CYS A 196 2.29 2.62 -4.71
N VAL A 197 2.46 1.40 -4.16
CA VAL A 197 1.42 0.36 -4.26
C VAL A 197 0.15 0.79 -3.53
N LEU A 198 0.29 1.47 -2.40
CA LEU A 198 -0.85 2.04 -1.67
C LEU A 198 -1.57 3.18 -2.40
N LEU A 199 -1.05 3.72 -3.51
CA LEU A 199 -1.82 4.67 -4.34
C LEU A 199 -3.08 4.05 -4.92
N SER A 200 -3.12 2.71 -5.05
CA SER A 200 -4.31 1.99 -5.49
C SER A 200 -5.53 2.31 -4.62
N HIS A 201 -6.69 2.44 -5.27
CA HIS A 201 -7.95 2.73 -4.60
C HIS A 201 -8.49 1.46 -3.93
N PRO A 202 -8.98 1.49 -2.67
CA PRO A 202 -9.45 0.28 -1.96
C PRO A 202 -10.51 -0.53 -2.72
N GLN A 203 -11.44 0.13 -3.41
CA GLN A 203 -12.47 -0.55 -4.24
C GLN A 203 -11.94 -1.13 -5.56
N GLN A 204 -10.71 -0.85 -5.97
CA GLN A 204 -10.16 -1.28 -7.26
C GLN A 204 -8.99 -2.25 -7.15
N ARG A 205 -8.24 -2.19 -6.05
CA ARG A 205 -7.06 -3.04 -5.88
C ARG A 205 -7.47 -4.51 -5.70
N CYS A 206 -6.67 -5.42 -6.24
CA CYS A 206 -6.78 -6.85 -5.99
C CYS A 206 -6.45 -7.19 -4.52
N GLY A 207 -6.54 -8.46 -4.15
CA GLY A 207 -5.95 -8.93 -2.90
C GLY A 207 -4.44 -8.69 -2.89
N GLN A 208 -3.83 -8.55 -1.70
CA GLN A 208 -2.39 -8.31 -1.60
C GLN A 208 -1.56 -9.45 -2.21
N ASP A 209 -2.01 -10.69 -2.06
CA ASP A 209 -1.34 -11.89 -2.59
C ASP A 209 -1.36 -11.96 -4.12
N ASP A 210 -2.28 -11.24 -4.76
CA ASP A 210 -2.46 -11.20 -6.21
C ASP A 210 -1.67 -10.07 -6.90
N ILE A 211 -0.86 -9.30 -6.14
CA ILE A 211 -0.10 -8.18 -6.69
C ILE A 211 1.04 -8.71 -7.57
N ASP A 212 0.84 -8.65 -8.88
CA ASP A 212 1.89 -8.88 -9.88
C ASP A 212 2.39 -7.55 -10.45
N ILE A 213 3.47 -7.01 -9.88
CA ILE A 213 4.13 -5.81 -10.41
C ILE A 213 5.11 -6.26 -11.51
N PRO A 214 4.88 -5.88 -12.78
CA PRO A 214 5.74 -6.29 -13.88
C PRO A 214 7.19 -5.94 -13.61
N LYS A 215 8.09 -6.87 -13.92
CA LYS A 215 9.53 -6.60 -13.86
C LYS A 215 9.84 -5.41 -14.77
N PRO A 216 10.73 -4.49 -14.37
CA PRO A 216 11.15 -3.40 -15.23
C PRO A 216 11.57 -3.96 -16.58
N LEU A 217 10.99 -3.44 -17.67
CA LEU A 217 11.46 -3.72 -19.01
C LEU A 217 12.93 -3.31 -19.03
N ALA A 218 13.84 -4.30 -19.02
CA ALA A 218 15.27 -4.02 -19.02
C ALA A 218 15.54 -3.07 -20.18
N ARG A 219 16.18 -1.93 -19.92
CA ARG A 219 16.80 -1.17 -20.99
C ARG A 219 17.76 -2.15 -21.65
N LYS A 220 17.46 -2.58 -22.88
CA LYS A 220 18.44 -3.25 -23.74
C LYS A 220 19.66 -2.33 -23.74
N SER A 221 20.70 -2.72 -23.01
CA SER A 221 22.01 -2.09 -23.12
C SER A 221 22.48 -2.36 -24.54
N VAL A 222 22.49 -1.32 -25.37
CA VAL A 222 23.16 -1.36 -26.67
C VAL A 222 24.66 -1.34 -26.37
N ALA A 223 25.22 -2.50 -26.05
CA ALA A 223 26.65 -2.67 -25.80
C ALA A 223 27.05 -4.12 -26.08
N ALA A 224 26.97 -4.51 -27.36
CA ALA A 224 27.72 -5.64 -27.94
C ALA A 224 27.51 -5.67 -29.47
N GLU A 225 27.87 -4.61 -30.17
CA GLU A 225 28.28 -4.69 -31.59
C GLU A 225 29.48 -3.75 -31.77
N ALA A 226 30.59 -4.08 -31.11
CA ALA A 226 31.90 -3.79 -31.68
C ALA A 226 32.29 -5.06 -32.42
N GLY A 227 31.72 -5.22 -33.62
CA GLY A 227 32.11 -6.28 -34.54
C GLY A 227 33.53 -6.02 -35.01
N GLU A 228 34.36 -7.05 -34.89
CA GLU A 228 35.51 -7.24 -35.76
C GLU A 228 35.08 -7.03 -37.21
N VAL A 229 35.59 -5.98 -37.84
CA VAL A 229 35.69 -5.92 -39.30
C VAL A 229 37.05 -5.29 -39.64
N GLN A 230 37.94 -6.20 -40.08
CA GLN A 230 39.17 -6.05 -40.87
C GLN A 230 40.41 -5.49 -40.18
#